data_AF-A0A0C5VVZ0-F1
#
_entry.id   AF-A0A0C5VVZ0-F1
#
_cell.length_a   1.000
_cell.length_b   1.000
_cell.length_c   1.000
_cell.angle_alpha   90.00
_cell.angle_beta   90.00
_cell.angle_gamma   90.00
#
_symmetry.space_group_name_H-M   'P 1'
#
loop_
_entity.id
_entity.type
_entity.pdbx_description
1 polymer ?
#
loop_
_entity_poly.entity_id
_entity_poly.type
_entity_poly.pdbx_seq_one_letter_code
_entity_poly.pdbx_strand_id
1 'polypeptide(L)'
;MNLYQTVEPSLLKLKRRLAKEGILDISHMDYEKYLRTVFWKEIKEWIAERDDHRCVICRTEKSKFCDLEVHHRSYELEVLEGRNSEMLVSLCPRCHKLIEFYDDGRKRLCLHEKDEKYHELVQIYINLESNGLPLKIDKSSRRGSDLFEITYIGSSEFLTFCSLESLMFGFVLDIHHKHRCEVKIPLPFGRDKFYQKSGAKVSNKASGKEIINVKIIDGSPLIKASNHCAYPLYDYLVSYISQREHWYVV
;
A
#
# COMPACT_ATOMS: atom_id res chain seq x y z
N MET A 1 -8.28 28.10 -10.12
CA MET A 1 -7.54 28.90 -9.11
C MET A 1 -6.32 28.09 -8.73
N ASN A 2 -5.12 28.67 -8.73
CA ASN A 2 -3.92 27.94 -8.31
C ASN A 2 -3.80 27.92 -6.76
N LEU A 3 -2.86 27.12 -6.23
CA LEU A 3 -2.67 27.00 -4.77
C LEU A 3 -2.48 28.36 -4.12
N TYR A 4 -1.54 29.16 -4.63
CA TYR A 4 -1.19 30.46 -4.06
C TYR A 4 -2.39 31.40 -3.92
N GLN A 5 -3.22 31.52 -4.96
CA GLN A 5 -4.44 32.35 -4.91
C GLN A 5 -5.42 31.88 -3.83
N THR A 6 -5.50 30.57 -3.61
CA THR A 6 -6.37 29.98 -2.58
C THR A 6 -5.89 30.33 -1.18
N VAL A 7 -4.58 30.28 -0.94
CA VAL A 7 -3.99 30.39 0.41
C VAL A 7 -3.41 31.77 0.74
N GLU A 8 -3.36 32.70 -0.20
CA GLU A 8 -2.82 34.05 0.00
C GLU A 8 -3.42 34.78 1.21
N PRO A 9 -4.76 34.75 1.45
CA PRO A 9 -5.34 35.43 2.61
C PRO A 9 -4.82 34.90 3.95
N SER A 10 -4.65 33.57 4.09
CA SER A 10 -4.15 32.95 5.32
C SER A 10 -2.63 33.08 5.44
N LEU A 11 -1.90 33.08 4.33
CA LEU A 11 -0.47 33.40 4.28
C LEU A 11 -0.19 34.81 4.81
N LEU A 12 -0.94 35.83 4.36
CA LEU A 12 -0.78 37.21 4.82
C LEU A 12 -1.05 37.34 6.34
N LYS A 13 -2.06 36.62 6.86
CA LYS A 13 -2.33 36.57 8.30
C LYS A 13 -1.16 35.94 9.07
N LEU A 14 -0.60 34.84 8.56
CA LEU A 14 0.56 34.17 9.15
C LEU A 14 1.78 35.09 9.17
N LYS A 15 2.12 35.74 8.05
CA LYS A 15 3.26 36.68 7.96
C LYS A 15 3.15 37.84 8.96
N ARG A 16 1.95 38.42 9.14
CA ARG A 16 1.70 39.45 10.16
C ARG A 16 1.94 38.95 11.58
N ARG A 17 1.60 37.69 11.89
CA ARG A 17 1.88 37.08 13.19
C ARG A 17 3.38 36.88 13.39
N LEU A 18 4.07 36.33 12.39
CA LEU A 18 5.53 36.13 12.44
C LEU A 18 6.27 37.44 12.67
N ALA A 19 5.89 38.51 11.98
CA ALA A 19 6.46 39.84 12.16
C ALA A 19 6.27 40.38 13.60
N LYS A 20 5.11 40.14 14.22
CA LYS A 20 4.88 40.50 15.64
C LYS A 20 5.73 39.70 16.62
N GLU A 21 6.08 38.47 16.26
CA GLU A 21 6.94 37.58 17.03
C GLU A 21 8.44 37.79 16.74
N GLY A 22 8.79 38.70 15.82
CA GLY A 22 10.17 38.95 15.39
C GLY A 22 10.77 37.82 14.55
N ILE A 23 9.95 36.94 13.96
CA ILE A 23 10.37 35.86 13.07
C ILE A 23 10.41 36.38 11.63
N LEU A 24 11.53 36.19 10.94
CA LEU A 24 11.77 36.74 9.60
C LEU A 24 10.75 36.26 8.56
N ASP A 25 10.55 34.95 8.46
CA ASP A 25 9.63 34.32 7.52
C ASP A 25 9.24 32.90 7.99
N ILE A 26 8.48 32.17 7.17
CA ILE A 26 8.01 30.81 7.49
C ILE A 26 9.17 29.81 7.63
N SER A 27 10.27 29.98 6.90
CA SER A 27 11.42 29.06 6.98
C SER A 27 12.15 29.12 8.33
N HIS A 28 11.97 30.22 9.07
CA HIS A 28 12.50 30.42 10.42
C HIS A 28 11.51 30.00 11.53
N MET A 29 10.30 29.57 11.16
CA MET A 29 9.29 29.09 12.10
C MET A 29 9.58 27.64 12.49
N ASP A 30 9.33 27.27 13.74
CA ASP A 30 9.33 25.87 14.16
C ASP A 30 8.37 25.05 13.28
N TYR A 31 8.88 23.97 12.69
CA TYR A 31 8.16 23.19 11.68
C TYR A 31 6.87 22.57 12.24
N GLU A 32 6.88 22.07 13.47
CA GLU A 32 5.68 21.53 14.12
C GLU A 32 4.62 22.59 14.40
N LYS A 33 5.04 23.84 14.69
CA LYS A 33 4.11 24.97 14.74
C LYS A 33 3.56 25.32 13.34
N TYR A 34 4.39 25.26 12.30
CA TYR A 34 3.97 25.52 10.90
C TYR A 34 2.86 24.54 10.47
N LEU A 35 3.06 23.24 10.71
CA LEU A 35 2.08 22.20 10.36
C LEU A 35 0.73 22.32 11.08
N ARG A 36 0.66 23.11 12.16
CA ARG A 36 -0.58 23.37 12.92
C ARG A 36 -1.32 24.63 12.48
N THR A 37 -0.75 25.42 11.57
CA THR A 37 -1.36 26.66 11.10
C THR A 37 -2.62 26.40 10.26
N VAL A 38 -3.54 27.38 10.23
CA VAL A 38 -4.69 27.36 9.31
C VAL A 38 -4.21 27.35 7.86
N PHE A 39 -3.17 28.14 7.57
CA PHE A 39 -2.52 28.21 6.27
C PHE A 39 -2.06 26.82 5.76
N TRP A 40 -1.33 26.04 6.56
CA TRP A 40 -0.93 24.70 6.14
C TRP A 40 -2.12 23.74 5.96
N LYS A 41 -3.17 23.86 6.78
CA LYS A 41 -4.39 23.04 6.59
C LYS A 41 -5.06 23.32 5.24
N GLU A 42 -5.11 24.59 4.83
CA GLU A 42 -5.64 24.97 3.51
C GLU A 42 -4.76 24.44 2.37
N ILE A 43 -3.41 24.49 2.51
CA ILE A 43 -2.51 23.84 1.54
C ILE A 43 -2.80 22.34 1.43
N LYS A 44 -2.92 21.65 2.57
CA LYS A 44 -3.19 20.21 2.58
C LYS A 44 -4.48 19.84 1.89
N GLU A 45 -5.55 20.59 2.15
CA GLU A 45 -6.84 20.35 1.51
C GLU A 45 -6.74 20.54 0.00
N TRP A 46 -6.15 21.65 -0.44
CA TRP A 46 -5.97 21.95 -1.86
C TRP A 46 -5.14 20.89 -2.59
N ILE A 47 -4.04 20.42 -1.97
CA ILE A 47 -3.20 19.35 -2.54
C ILE A 47 -3.95 18.01 -2.59
N ALA A 48 -4.76 17.70 -1.57
CA ALA A 48 -5.58 16.49 -1.57
C ALA A 48 -6.66 16.53 -2.67
N GLU A 49 -7.32 17.68 -2.87
CA GLU A 49 -8.29 17.87 -3.96
C GLU A 49 -7.63 17.76 -5.34
N ARG A 50 -6.46 18.40 -5.54
CA ARG A 50 -5.70 18.31 -6.80
C ARG A 50 -5.34 16.87 -7.14
N ASP A 51 -4.96 16.09 -6.14
CA ASP A 51 -4.53 14.69 -6.29
C ASP A 51 -5.69 13.68 -6.20
N ASP A 52 -6.94 14.15 -6.37
CA ASP A 52 -8.17 13.34 -6.34
C ASP A 52 -8.31 12.46 -5.08
N HIS A 53 -7.82 12.95 -3.95
CA HIS A 53 -7.74 12.20 -2.69
C HIS A 53 -7.09 10.81 -2.86
N ARG A 54 -6.07 10.71 -3.72
CA ARG A 54 -5.28 9.49 -3.97
C ARG A 54 -3.79 9.74 -3.76
N CYS A 55 -3.07 8.67 -3.46
CA CYS A 55 -1.61 8.66 -3.53
C CYS A 55 -1.15 8.87 -4.98
N VAL A 56 -0.31 9.87 -5.25
CA VAL A 56 0.17 10.14 -6.62
C VAL A 56 1.09 9.04 -7.18
N ILE A 57 1.64 8.17 -6.31
CA ILE A 57 2.50 7.05 -6.73
C ILE A 57 1.66 5.82 -7.03
N CYS A 58 0.99 5.27 -6.01
CA CYS A 58 0.34 3.96 -6.09
C CYS A 58 -1.19 4.02 -6.21
N ARG A 59 -1.76 5.22 -6.45
CA ARG A 59 -3.19 5.49 -6.65
C ARG A 59 -4.14 5.07 -5.53
N THR A 60 -3.60 4.64 -4.39
CA THR A 60 -4.39 4.25 -3.21
C THR A 60 -5.22 5.44 -2.73
N GLU A 61 -6.53 5.22 -2.63
CA GLU A 61 -7.50 6.21 -2.14
C GLU A 61 -7.42 6.41 -0.63
N LYS A 62 -7.77 7.63 -0.19
CA LYS A 62 -7.96 7.92 1.23
C LYS A 62 -9.07 7.02 1.81
N SER A 63 -8.78 6.38 2.94
CA SER A 63 -9.76 5.57 3.66
C SER A 63 -9.53 5.64 5.17
N LYS A 64 -10.43 5.03 5.96
CA LYS A 64 -10.26 4.94 7.43
C LYS A 64 -8.97 4.23 7.89
N PHE A 65 -8.30 3.51 6.99
CA PHE A 65 -7.06 2.78 7.27
C PHE A 65 -5.84 3.36 6.52
N CYS A 66 -6.04 4.39 5.71
CA CYS A 66 -5.02 5.00 4.88
C CYS A 66 -5.31 6.50 4.79
N ASP A 67 -4.72 7.27 5.70
CA ASP A 67 -4.77 8.72 5.63
C ASP A 67 -3.63 9.24 4.75
N LEU A 68 -3.94 10.14 3.82
CA LEU A 68 -2.95 10.68 2.90
C LEU A 68 -2.19 11.82 3.57
N GLU A 69 -0.88 11.86 3.36
CA GLU A 69 0.02 12.88 3.89
C GLU A 69 0.57 13.71 2.73
N VAL A 70 0.62 15.03 2.89
CA VAL A 70 1.31 15.90 1.93
C VAL A 70 2.80 15.84 2.21
N HIS A 71 3.55 15.34 1.23
CA HIS A 71 4.99 15.23 1.26
C HIS A 71 5.64 16.42 0.54
N HIS A 72 6.64 17.01 1.19
CA HIS A 72 7.46 18.07 0.61
C HIS A 72 8.63 17.46 -0.16
N ARG A 73 8.73 17.78 -1.45
CA ARG A 73 9.90 17.46 -2.28
C ARG A 73 10.99 18.54 -2.18
N SER A 74 10.60 19.75 -1.75
CA SER A 74 11.50 20.84 -1.38
C SER A 74 10.95 21.60 -0.17
N TYR A 75 11.85 22.18 0.61
CA TYR A 75 11.55 23.03 1.77
C TYR A 75 11.90 24.50 1.51
N GLU A 76 12.12 24.88 0.25
CA GLU A 76 12.34 26.27 -0.11
C GLU A 76 11.14 27.15 0.25
N LEU A 77 11.40 28.43 0.50
CA LEU A 77 10.38 29.36 0.98
C LEU A 77 9.17 29.44 0.03
N GLU A 78 9.38 29.36 -1.29
CA GLU A 78 8.26 29.35 -2.24
C GLU A 78 7.35 28.12 -2.10
N VAL A 79 7.89 26.96 -1.72
CA VAL A 79 7.09 25.75 -1.47
C VAL A 79 6.35 25.90 -0.15
N LEU A 80 7.04 26.36 0.90
CA LEU A 80 6.43 26.63 2.21
C LEU A 80 5.36 27.72 2.14
N GLU A 81 5.44 28.66 1.19
CA GLU A 81 4.43 29.70 0.96
C GLU A 81 3.31 29.26 0.01
N GLY A 82 3.32 28.02 -0.50
CA GLY A 82 2.34 27.52 -1.45
C GLY A 82 2.42 28.17 -2.83
N ARG A 83 3.55 28.82 -3.15
CA ARG A 83 3.83 29.42 -4.47
C ARG A 83 4.30 28.39 -5.49
N ASN A 84 4.94 27.32 -5.02
CA ASN A 84 5.35 26.18 -5.84
C ASN A 84 4.65 24.90 -5.36
N SER A 85 3.48 24.61 -5.94
CA SER A 85 2.69 23.42 -5.59
C SER A 85 3.23 22.12 -6.19
N GLU A 86 4.10 22.18 -7.19
CA GLU A 86 4.64 20.97 -7.85
C GLU A 86 5.59 20.18 -6.94
N MET A 87 6.16 20.87 -5.95
CA MET A 87 6.99 20.29 -4.90
C MET A 87 6.20 19.75 -3.70
N LEU A 88 4.87 19.68 -3.80
CA LEU A 88 3.97 19.12 -2.79
C LEU A 88 3.14 18.01 -3.44
N VAL A 89 3.09 16.84 -2.82
CA VAL A 89 2.33 15.68 -3.34
C VAL A 89 1.60 14.92 -2.24
N SER A 90 0.39 14.41 -2.53
CA SER A 90 -0.34 13.50 -1.64
C SER A 90 0.22 12.09 -1.72
N LEU A 91 0.65 11.53 -0.60
CA LEU A 91 1.18 10.16 -0.50
C LEU A 91 0.42 9.34 0.54
N CYS A 92 0.26 8.04 0.28
CA CYS A 92 -0.15 7.11 1.33
C CYS A 92 1.00 6.85 2.33
N PRO A 93 0.72 6.40 3.57
CA PRO A 93 1.75 6.22 4.59
C PRO A 93 2.86 5.26 4.17
N ARG A 94 2.53 4.25 3.36
CA ARG A 94 3.50 3.30 2.81
C ARG A 94 4.47 3.96 1.82
N CYS A 95 3.94 4.67 0.81
CA CYS A 95 4.79 5.34 -0.17
C CYS A 95 5.62 6.43 0.48
N HIS A 96 5.02 7.18 1.42
CA HIS A 96 5.74 8.16 2.20
C HIS A 96 6.92 7.54 2.97
N LYS A 97 6.68 6.40 3.64
CA LYS A 97 7.75 5.65 4.34
C LYS A 97 8.85 5.17 3.38
N LEU A 98 8.50 4.65 2.20
CA LEU A 98 9.48 4.18 1.21
C LEU A 98 10.41 5.30 0.73
N ILE A 99 9.93 6.54 0.68
CA ILE A 99 10.73 7.73 0.33
C ILE A 99 11.56 8.20 1.53
N GLU A 100 10.99 8.21 2.73
CA GLU A 100 11.67 8.71 3.92
C GLU A 100 12.73 7.75 4.47
N PHE A 101 12.62 6.43 4.23
CA PHE A 101 13.47 5.42 4.87
C PHE A 101 14.03 4.38 3.90
N TYR A 102 15.27 3.97 4.16
CA TYR A 102 15.91 2.79 3.56
C TYR A 102 15.26 1.50 4.07
N ASP A 103 15.51 0.38 3.39
CA ASP A 103 14.96 -0.94 3.77
C ASP A 103 15.46 -1.43 5.14
N ASP A 104 16.63 -0.96 5.56
CA ASP A 104 17.19 -1.22 6.90
C ASP A 104 16.59 -0.32 8.00
N GLY A 105 15.65 0.56 7.65
CA GLY A 105 14.97 1.47 8.57
C GLY A 105 15.69 2.78 8.85
N ARG A 106 16.88 3.04 8.30
CA ARG A 106 17.54 4.34 8.40
C ARG A 106 16.78 5.41 7.62
N LYS A 107 16.73 6.64 8.13
CA LYS A 107 16.08 7.78 7.47
C LYS A 107 16.97 8.38 6.38
N ARG A 108 16.42 8.70 5.20
CA ARG A 108 17.08 9.52 4.18
C ARG A 108 17.14 10.96 4.66
N LEU A 109 18.33 11.54 4.72
CA LEU A 109 18.52 12.93 5.14
C LEU A 109 18.69 13.88 3.95
N CYS A 110 19.21 13.39 2.82
CA CYS A 110 19.38 14.16 1.61
C CYS A 110 18.04 14.31 0.87
N LEU A 111 17.64 15.55 0.56
CA LEU A 111 16.42 15.81 -0.22
C LEU A 111 16.51 15.24 -1.63
N HIS A 112 17.68 15.30 -2.25
CA HIS A 112 17.90 14.76 -3.59
C HIS A 112 17.65 13.25 -3.65
N GLU A 113 18.19 12.48 -2.69
CA GLU A 113 17.96 11.02 -2.61
C GLU A 113 16.47 10.68 -2.44
N LYS A 114 15.72 11.50 -1.68
CA LYS A 114 14.27 11.32 -1.52
C LYS A 114 13.53 11.57 -2.82
N ASP A 115 13.94 12.60 -3.56
CA ASP A 115 13.33 12.96 -4.83
C ASP A 115 13.61 11.93 -5.93
N GLU A 116 14.83 11.43 -6.01
CA GLU A 116 15.18 10.29 -6.86
C GLU A 116 14.35 9.06 -6.51
N LYS A 117 14.20 8.74 -5.22
CA LYS A 117 13.36 7.61 -4.78
C LYS A 117 11.89 7.81 -5.12
N TYR A 118 11.37 9.03 -5.02
CA TYR A 118 10.02 9.36 -5.45
C TYR A 118 9.82 9.03 -6.94
N HIS A 119 10.72 9.50 -7.81
CA HIS A 119 10.64 9.25 -9.25
C HIS A 119 10.81 7.76 -9.61
N GLU A 120 11.73 7.06 -8.92
CA GLU A 120 11.90 5.61 -9.06
C GLU A 120 10.58 4.88 -8.76
N LEU A 121 9.93 5.17 -7.65
CA LEU A 121 8.67 4.53 -7.25
C LEU A 121 7.52 4.83 -8.21
N VAL A 122 7.42 6.06 -8.73
CA VAL A 122 6.44 6.42 -9.77
C VAL A 122 6.65 5.55 -11.02
N GLN A 123 7.90 5.43 -11.48
CA GLN A 123 8.20 4.65 -12.67
C GLN A 123 7.94 3.15 -12.48
N ILE A 124 8.30 2.59 -11.32
CA ILE A 124 7.99 1.20 -10.97
C ILE A 124 6.48 0.96 -11.01
N TYR A 125 5.66 1.87 -10.45
CA TYR A 125 4.22 1.69 -10.44
C TYR A 125 3.61 1.81 -11.85
N ILE A 126 4.04 2.77 -12.68
CA ILE A 126 3.61 2.87 -14.08
C ILE A 126 3.91 1.57 -14.84
N ASN A 127 5.11 1.01 -14.64
CA ASN A 127 5.49 -0.25 -15.24
C ASN A 127 4.65 -1.42 -14.72
N LEU A 128 4.31 -1.44 -13.42
CA LEU A 128 3.43 -2.44 -12.83
C LEU A 128 2.03 -2.37 -13.46
N GLU A 129 1.46 -1.17 -13.62
CA GLU A 129 0.14 -1.02 -14.25
C GLU A 129 0.11 -1.50 -15.69
N SER A 130 1.19 -1.26 -16.43
CA SER A 130 1.30 -1.62 -17.85
C SER A 130 1.54 -3.11 -18.07
N ASN A 131 2.35 -3.75 -17.22
CA ASN A 131 2.79 -5.14 -17.41
C ASN A 131 2.01 -6.14 -16.55
N GLY A 132 1.33 -5.66 -15.50
CA GLY A 132 0.73 -6.49 -14.47
C GLY A 132 1.73 -7.30 -13.65
N LEU A 133 1.22 -8.29 -12.94
CA LEU A 133 1.92 -9.17 -12.03
C LEU A 133 1.69 -10.62 -12.47
N PRO A 134 2.55 -11.17 -13.35
CA PRO A 134 2.40 -12.52 -13.85
C PRO A 134 2.69 -13.55 -12.75
N LEU A 135 1.80 -14.54 -12.64
CA LEU A 135 1.92 -15.68 -11.75
C LEU A 135 1.92 -16.97 -12.53
N LYS A 136 2.79 -17.90 -12.12
CA LYS A 136 2.72 -19.30 -12.53
C LYS A 136 2.10 -20.11 -11.40
N ILE A 137 1.20 -21.04 -11.73
CA ILE A 137 0.59 -21.96 -10.76
C ILE A 137 0.94 -23.40 -11.15
N ASP A 138 1.84 -24.02 -10.41
CA ASP A 138 2.18 -25.42 -10.59
C ASP A 138 1.27 -26.31 -9.74
N LYS A 139 0.53 -27.22 -10.38
CA LYS A 139 -0.36 -28.18 -9.72
C LYS A 139 0.33 -29.55 -9.62
N SER A 140 0.34 -30.13 -8.44
CA SER A 140 0.70 -31.53 -8.22
C SER A 140 -0.27 -32.23 -7.27
N SER A 141 -0.41 -33.55 -7.38
CA SER A 141 -1.29 -34.34 -6.50
C SER A 141 -0.47 -35.39 -5.76
N ARG A 142 -0.64 -35.48 -4.43
CA ARG A 142 0.06 -36.45 -3.58
C ARG A 142 -0.84 -36.97 -2.48
N ARG A 143 -0.99 -38.30 -2.39
CA ARG A 143 -1.74 -39.00 -1.32
C ARG A 143 -3.16 -38.44 -1.12
N GLY A 144 -3.86 -38.16 -2.22
CA GLY A 144 -5.23 -37.62 -2.19
C GLY A 144 -5.34 -36.14 -1.85
N SER A 145 -4.23 -35.40 -1.71
CA SER A 145 -4.25 -33.93 -1.64
C SER A 145 -3.70 -33.32 -2.91
N ASP A 146 -4.29 -32.21 -3.33
CA ASP A 146 -3.74 -31.33 -4.37
C ASP A 146 -2.86 -30.27 -3.71
N LEU A 147 -1.78 -29.93 -4.39
CA LEU A 147 -0.80 -28.93 -4.02
C LEU A 147 -0.66 -27.94 -5.15
N PHE A 148 -0.76 -26.66 -4.83
CA PHE A 148 -0.60 -25.54 -5.75
C PHE A 148 0.54 -24.66 -5.26
N GLU A 149 1.60 -24.59 -6.05
CA GLU A 149 2.72 -23.70 -5.82
C GLU A 149 2.54 -22.47 -6.72
N ILE A 150 2.56 -21.28 -6.11
CA ILE A 150 2.41 -20.01 -6.83
C ILE A 150 3.77 -19.34 -6.88
N THR A 151 4.26 -19.12 -8.09
CA THR A 151 5.53 -18.43 -8.33
C THR A 151 5.26 -17.13 -9.05
N TYR A 152 5.79 -16.03 -8.52
CA TYR A 152 5.83 -14.76 -9.23
C TYR A 152 6.98 -14.76 -10.23
N ILE A 153 6.69 -14.46 -11.50
CA ILE A 153 7.65 -14.53 -12.60
C ILE A 153 8.00 -13.16 -13.21
N GLY A 154 7.56 -12.07 -12.59
CA GLY A 154 7.84 -10.69 -13.03
C GLY A 154 9.02 -10.04 -12.30
N SER A 155 9.20 -8.74 -12.51
CA SER A 155 10.22 -7.94 -11.82
C SER A 155 9.94 -7.89 -10.31
N SER A 156 10.93 -8.22 -9.48
CA SER A 156 10.81 -8.19 -8.01
C SER A 156 10.49 -6.79 -7.49
N GLU A 157 10.84 -5.73 -8.21
CA GLU A 157 10.52 -4.34 -7.85
C GLU A 157 9.02 -4.10 -7.74
N PHE A 158 8.19 -4.79 -8.53
CA PHE A 158 6.73 -4.64 -8.46
C PHE A 158 6.17 -5.16 -7.13
N LEU A 159 6.90 -6.07 -6.46
CA LEU A 159 6.52 -6.55 -5.13
C LEU A 159 6.65 -5.47 -4.05
N THR A 160 7.32 -4.35 -4.36
CA THR A 160 7.31 -3.12 -3.56
C THR A 160 5.90 -2.58 -3.34
N PHE A 161 4.97 -2.83 -4.27
CA PHE A 161 3.56 -2.38 -4.20
C PHE A 161 2.57 -3.51 -3.92
N CYS A 162 2.83 -4.74 -4.37
CA CYS A 162 1.92 -5.85 -4.20
C CYS A 162 2.64 -7.08 -3.65
N SER A 163 2.21 -7.64 -2.51
CA SER A 163 2.84 -8.85 -1.96
C SER A 163 1.99 -10.09 -2.20
N LEU A 164 2.65 -11.23 -2.44
CA LEU A 164 2.00 -12.53 -2.51
C LEU A 164 1.26 -12.86 -1.20
N GLU A 165 1.79 -12.41 -0.05
CA GLU A 165 1.08 -12.49 1.23
C GLU A 165 -0.28 -11.80 1.20
N SER A 166 -0.36 -10.59 0.64
CA SER A 166 -1.59 -9.81 0.59
C SER A 166 -2.59 -10.47 -0.35
N LEU A 167 -2.11 -11.01 -1.48
CA LEU A 167 -2.92 -11.80 -2.40
C LEU A 167 -3.52 -13.03 -1.70
N MET A 168 -2.69 -13.80 -0.98
CA MET A 168 -3.11 -15.00 -0.24
C MET A 168 -4.04 -14.68 0.94
N PHE A 169 -3.78 -13.58 1.63
CA PHE A 169 -4.66 -13.10 2.69
C PHE A 169 -6.06 -12.82 2.16
N GLY A 170 -6.17 -12.06 1.08
CA GLY A 170 -7.45 -11.80 0.44
C GLY A 170 -8.11 -13.09 -0.08
N PHE A 171 -7.34 -14.02 -0.63
CA PHE A 171 -7.86 -15.31 -1.13
C PHE A 171 -8.52 -16.13 -0.02
N VAL A 172 -7.84 -16.29 1.12
CA VAL A 172 -8.40 -17.03 2.27
C VAL A 172 -9.64 -16.32 2.82
N LEU A 173 -9.64 -14.99 2.89
CA LEU A 173 -10.80 -14.22 3.35
C LEU A 173 -11.97 -14.32 2.37
N ASP A 174 -11.73 -14.34 1.06
CA ASP A 174 -12.78 -14.50 0.04
C ASP A 174 -13.46 -15.87 0.16
N ILE A 175 -12.66 -16.94 0.32
CA ILE A 175 -13.18 -18.29 0.60
C ILE A 175 -14.02 -18.28 1.88
N HIS A 176 -13.50 -17.70 2.95
CA HIS A 176 -14.23 -17.62 4.21
C HIS A 176 -15.55 -16.84 4.06
N HIS A 177 -15.55 -15.73 3.32
CA HIS A 177 -16.73 -14.91 3.12
C HIS A 177 -17.80 -15.65 2.31
N LYS A 178 -17.42 -16.21 1.14
CA LYS A 178 -18.35 -16.92 0.25
C LYS A 178 -18.92 -18.20 0.88
N HIS A 179 -18.11 -18.91 1.68
CA HIS A 179 -18.50 -20.19 2.29
C HIS A 179 -18.65 -20.11 3.82
N ARG A 180 -18.99 -18.93 4.37
CA ARG A 180 -18.97 -18.68 5.82
C ARG A 180 -19.81 -19.64 6.65
N CYS A 181 -20.83 -20.29 6.08
CA CYS A 181 -21.66 -21.27 6.77
C CYS A 181 -20.97 -22.64 6.90
N GLU A 182 -20.05 -22.97 5.98
CA GLU A 182 -19.41 -24.27 5.84
C GLU A 182 -17.97 -24.28 6.31
N VAL A 183 -17.27 -23.13 6.24
CA VAL A 183 -15.84 -23.03 6.54
C VAL A 183 -15.55 -22.13 7.73
N LYS A 184 -14.49 -22.46 8.47
CA LYS A 184 -13.93 -21.63 9.55
C LYS A 184 -12.43 -21.43 9.34
N ILE A 185 -11.96 -20.26 9.75
CA ILE A 185 -10.55 -19.89 9.83
C ILE A 185 -10.18 -19.62 11.30
N PRO A 186 -8.91 -19.80 11.71
CA PRO A 186 -8.49 -19.50 13.08
C PRO A 186 -8.56 -17.98 13.34
N LEU A 187 -9.06 -17.59 14.51
CA LEU A 187 -9.09 -16.19 14.96
C LEU A 187 -8.13 -15.98 16.15
N PRO A 188 -7.41 -14.84 16.21
CA PRO A 188 -7.33 -13.81 15.17
C PRO A 188 -6.64 -14.34 13.90
N PHE A 189 -7.11 -13.88 12.74
CA PHE A 189 -6.54 -14.25 11.44
C PHE A 189 -5.68 -13.09 10.91
N GLY A 190 -4.36 -13.28 10.96
CA GLY A 190 -3.38 -12.34 10.44
C GLY A 190 -2.47 -12.99 9.40
N ARG A 191 -1.67 -12.17 8.71
CA ARG A 191 -0.70 -12.63 7.70
C ARG A 191 0.43 -13.48 8.31
N ASP A 192 0.71 -13.29 9.60
CA ASP A 192 1.65 -14.11 10.38
C ASP A 192 1.32 -15.61 10.32
N LYS A 193 0.05 -15.96 10.10
CA LYS A 193 -0.40 -17.36 9.98
C LYS A 193 0.23 -18.09 8.82
N PHE A 194 0.60 -17.41 7.74
CA PHE A 194 1.26 -18.02 6.58
C PHE A 194 2.68 -18.52 6.89
N TYR A 195 3.33 -17.91 7.88
CA TYR A 195 4.70 -18.21 8.29
C TYR A 195 4.78 -19.20 9.46
N GLN A 196 3.66 -19.49 10.12
CA GLN A 196 3.62 -20.48 11.18
C GLN A 196 3.80 -21.89 10.62
N LYS A 197 4.43 -22.79 11.39
CA LYS A 197 4.61 -24.20 11.02
C LYS A 197 3.29 -24.88 10.61
N SER A 198 2.18 -24.46 11.21
CA SER A 198 0.83 -24.95 10.90
C SER A 198 0.25 -24.40 9.59
N GLY A 199 0.70 -23.23 9.13
CA GLY A 199 0.09 -22.45 8.05
C GLY A 199 -1.27 -21.84 8.42
N ALA A 200 -1.87 -21.15 7.45
CA ALA A 200 -3.21 -20.59 7.51
C ALA A 200 -4.23 -21.67 7.10
N LYS A 201 -4.84 -22.31 8.09
CA LYS A 201 -5.80 -23.39 7.88
C LYS A 201 -7.22 -22.88 7.64
N VAL A 202 -7.88 -23.45 6.66
CA VAL A 202 -9.34 -23.39 6.48
C VAL A 202 -9.90 -24.78 6.76
N SER A 203 -10.86 -24.86 7.67
CA SER A 203 -11.48 -26.12 8.09
C SER A 203 -12.96 -26.13 7.79
N ASN A 204 -13.50 -27.31 7.48
CA ASN A 204 -14.94 -27.53 7.44
C ASN A 204 -15.51 -27.39 8.87
N LYS A 205 -16.60 -26.64 9.02
CA LYS A 205 -17.22 -26.35 10.32
C LYS A 205 -17.82 -27.58 10.98
N ALA A 206 -18.53 -28.42 10.21
CA ALA A 206 -19.24 -29.58 10.72
C ALA A 206 -18.29 -30.69 11.17
N SER A 207 -17.28 -31.00 10.36
CA SER A 207 -16.34 -32.11 10.64
C SER A 207 -15.07 -31.69 11.39
N GLY A 208 -14.76 -30.38 11.42
CA GLY A 208 -13.50 -29.86 11.94
C GLY A 208 -12.27 -30.18 11.07
N LYS A 209 -12.44 -30.93 9.97
CA LYS A 209 -11.33 -31.35 9.12
C LYS A 209 -10.76 -30.19 8.32
N GLU A 210 -9.44 -30.18 8.18
CA GLU A 210 -8.71 -29.23 7.32
C GLU A 210 -9.07 -29.50 5.85
N ILE A 211 -9.50 -28.46 5.14
CA ILE A 211 -9.83 -28.52 3.72
C ILE A 211 -8.78 -27.79 2.87
N ILE A 212 -8.24 -26.67 3.39
CA ILE A 212 -7.22 -25.87 2.73
C ILE A 212 -6.17 -25.47 3.76
N ASN A 213 -4.91 -25.45 3.36
CA ASN A 213 -3.81 -24.89 4.14
C ASN A 213 -2.92 -24.05 3.25
N VAL A 214 -2.73 -22.79 3.60
CA VAL A 214 -1.86 -21.85 2.86
C VAL A 214 -0.62 -21.55 3.69
N LYS A 215 0.54 -21.66 3.06
CA LYS A 215 1.84 -21.30 3.63
C LYS A 215 2.61 -20.40 2.70
N ILE A 216 3.56 -19.67 3.24
CA ILE A 216 4.58 -18.97 2.43
C ILE A 216 5.94 -19.57 2.79
N ILE A 217 6.61 -20.10 1.78
CA ILE A 217 7.91 -20.76 1.89
C ILE A 217 8.83 -20.03 0.91
N ASP A 218 9.90 -19.43 1.43
CA ASP A 218 10.87 -18.67 0.63
C ASP A 218 10.21 -17.62 -0.28
N GLY A 219 9.20 -16.92 0.27
CA GLY A 219 8.42 -15.89 -0.42
C GLY A 219 7.33 -16.41 -1.35
N SER A 220 7.27 -17.72 -1.63
CA SER A 220 6.30 -18.33 -2.53
C SER A 220 5.12 -18.96 -1.78
N PRO A 221 3.86 -18.67 -2.17
CA PRO A 221 2.70 -19.34 -1.62
C PRO A 221 2.64 -20.82 -2.00
N LEU A 222 2.39 -21.65 -1.01
CA LEU A 222 2.08 -23.06 -1.16
C LEU A 222 0.69 -23.34 -0.58
N ILE A 223 -0.25 -23.73 -1.45
CA ILE A 223 -1.63 -24.04 -1.08
C ILE A 223 -1.83 -25.55 -1.17
N LYS A 224 -2.24 -26.16 -0.07
CA LYS A 224 -2.63 -27.57 -0.03
C LYS A 224 -4.14 -27.68 0.10
N ALA A 225 -4.78 -28.38 -0.82
CA ALA A 225 -6.17 -28.83 -0.70
C ALA A 225 -6.21 -30.29 -0.25
N SER A 226 -6.93 -30.59 0.83
CA SER A 226 -7.12 -31.98 1.26
C SER A 226 -8.16 -32.69 0.38
N ASN A 227 -8.21 -34.02 0.46
CA ASN A 227 -9.29 -34.84 -0.13
C ASN A 227 -10.69 -34.51 0.42
N HIS A 228 -10.78 -33.72 1.50
CA HIS A 228 -12.04 -33.24 2.05
C HIS A 228 -12.47 -31.89 1.49
N CYS A 229 -11.65 -31.27 0.63
CA CYS A 229 -12.02 -30.05 -0.07
C CYS A 229 -13.01 -30.39 -1.18
N ALA A 230 -14.28 -30.01 -1.00
CA ALA A 230 -15.31 -30.18 -2.03
C ALA A 230 -15.28 -29.09 -3.11
N TYR A 231 -14.42 -28.08 -2.95
CA TYR A 231 -14.34 -26.94 -3.85
C TYR A 231 -13.31 -27.18 -4.96
N PRO A 232 -13.59 -26.80 -6.22
CA PRO A 232 -12.62 -26.84 -7.31
C PRO A 232 -11.56 -25.74 -7.08
N LEU A 233 -10.60 -26.00 -6.18
CA LEU A 233 -9.75 -24.95 -5.63
C LEU A 233 -8.87 -24.28 -6.69
N TYR A 234 -8.46 -25.02 -7.73
CA TYR A 234 -7.70 -24.46 -8.85
C TYR A 234 -8.50 -23.39 -9.59
N ASP A 235 -9.71 -23.72 -10.04
CA ASP A 235 -10.58 -22.80 -10.79
C ASP A 235 -10.95 -21.59 -9.92
N TYR A 236 -11.20 -21.82 -8.63
CA TYR A 236 -11.45 -20.75 -7.69
C TYR A 236 -10.24 -19.82 -7.55
N LEU A 237 -9.03 -20.37 -7.41
CA LEU A 237 -7.80 -19.59 -7.28
C LEU A 237 -7.53 -18.76 -8.54
N VAL A 238 -7.64 -19.36 -9.73
CA VAL A 238 -7.47 -18.65 -11.01
C VAL A 238 -8.52 -17.56 -11.15
N SER A 239 -9.79 -17.86 -10.88
CA SER A 239 -10.88 -16.87 -10.91
C SER A 239 -10.69 -15.76 -9.88
N TYR A 240 -10.15 -16.07 -8.70
CA TYR A 240 -9.88 -15.07 -7.69
C TYR A 240 -8.75 -14.14 -8.17
N ILE A 241 -7.66 -14.70 -8.71
CA ILE A 241 -6.51 -13.93 -9.20
C ILE A 241 -6.93 -13.02 -10.37
N SER A 242 -7.70 -13.52 -11.33
CA SER A 242 -8.13 -12.73 -12.50
C SER A 242 -9.07 -11.56 -12.18
N GLN A 243 -9.69 -11.58 -10.99
CA GLN A 243 -10.51 -10.48 -10.48
C GLN A 243 -9.70 -9.43 -9.70
N ARG A 244 -8.40 -9.66 -9.47
CA ARG A 244 -7.54 -8.72 -8.76
C ARG A 244 -6.82 -7.84 -9.74
N GLU A 245 -6.78 -6.56 -9.39
CA GLU A 245 -6.04 -5.56 -10.15
C GLU A 245 -4.56 -5.99 -10.28
N HIS A 246 -4.03 -5.83 -11.49
CA HIS A 246 -2.67 -6.15 -11.91
C HIS A 246 -2.29 -7.64 -11.95
N TRP A 247 -2.88 -8.55 -11.16
CA TRP A 247 -2.47 -9.96 -11.15
C TRP A 247 -3.07 -10.76 -12.31
N TYR A 248 -2.29 -11.67 -12.89
CA TYR A 248 -2.78 -12.64 -13.86
C TYR A 248 -1.99 -13.94 -13.81
N VAL A 249 -2.61 -15.03 -14.29
CA VAL A 249 -1.98 -16.34 -14.39
C VAL A 249 -1.47 -16.52 -15.83
N VAL A 250 -0.23 -16.98 -15.97
CA VAL A 250 0.44 -17.28 -17.25
C VAL A 250 0.35 -18.78 -17.56
#